data_AF-A0A0F9RSM2-F1
#
_entry.id   AF-A0A0F9RSM2-F1
#
_cell.length_a   1.000
_cell.length_b   1.000
_cell.length_c   1.000
_cell.angle_alpha   90.00
_cell.angle_beta   90.00
_cell.angle_gamma   90.00
#
_symmetry.space_group_name_H-M   'P 1'
#
loop_
_entity.id
_entity.type
_entity.pdbx_description
1 polymer ?
#
loop_
_entity_poly.entity_id
_entity_poly.type
_entity_poly.pdbx_seq_one_letter_code
_entity_poly.pdbx_strand_id
1 'polypeptide(L)'
;MAKGKKTCPKCQKEWGARLQKCKCGYSFISAKKEVPEVIERKSSLMDLKLLDLPEHKHLTPKQHAKRILDYGKEKASLLLQFHKMGLRWSHVDWDVVEEGLI
;
A
#
# COMPACT_ATOMS: atom_id res chain seq x y z
N MET A 1 -30.20 24.56 4.25
CA MET A 1 -29.91 24.69 2.80
C MET A 1 -29.00 23.53 2.39
N ALA A 2 -29.50 22.57 1.61
CA ALA A 2 -28.72 21.39 1.21
C ALA A 2 -27.71 21.76 0.10
N LYS A 3 -26.46 22.03 0.48
CA LYS A 3 -25.32 22.31 -0.40
C LYS A 3 -24.97 21.06 -1.22
N GLY A 4 -25.55 20.89 -2.40
CA GLY A 4 -25.29 19.66 -3.15
C GLY A 4 -25.90 19.55 -4.54
N LYS A 5 -26.06 20.65 -5.28
CA LYS A 5 -26.43 20.61 -6.70
C LYS A 5 -25.32 21.22 -7.55
N LYS A 6 -25.14 20.68 -8.76
CA LYS A 6 -24.21 21.19 -9.77
C LYS A 6 -24.90 21.26 -11.12
N THR A 7 -24.61 22.32 -11.87
CA THR A 7 -25.23 22.56 -13.17
C THR A 7 -24.29 22.08 -14.27
N CYS A 8 -24.82 21.29 -15.21
CA CYS A 8 -24.04 20.84 -16.36
C CYS A 8 -23.79 22.00 -17.33
N PRO A 9 -22.53 22.31 -17.71
CA PRO A 9 -22.26 23.41 -18.67
C PRO A 9 -22.75 23.11 -20.08
N LYS A 10 -22.92 21.82 -20.45
CA LYS A 10 -23.36 21.43 -21.80
C LYS A 10 -24.87 21.44 -22.01
N CYS A 11 -25.65 21.12 -20.98
CA CYS A 11 -27.12 21.01 -21.09
C CYS A 11 -27.87 21.93 -20.13
N GLN A 12 -27.14 22.74 -19.35
CA GLN A 12 -27.65 23.69 -18.34
C GLN A 12 -28.63 23.10 -17.31
N LYS A 13 -28.80 21.78 -17.27
CA LYS A 13 -29.62 21.07 -16.28
C LYS A 13 -28.87 20.93 -14.96
N GLU A 14 -29.63 21.06 -13.88
CA GLU A 14 -29.17 20.83 -12.51
C GLU A 14 -29.14 19.35 -12.18
N TRP A 15 -28.03 18.90 -11.61
CA TRP A 15 -27.81 17.52 -11.18
C TRP A 15 -27.37 17.50 -9.72
N GLY A 16 -27.62 16.37 -9.03
CA GLY A 16 -27.09 16.16 -7.69
C GLY A 16 -25.55 16.18 -7.68
N ALA A 17 -24.94 16.70 -6.62
CA ALA A 17 -23.49 16.86 -6.50
C ALA A 17 -22.72 15.53 -6.67
N ARG A 18 -23.33 14.41 -6.26
CA ARG A 18 -22.76 13.05 -6.39
C ARG A 18 -22.70 12.55 -7.84
N LEU A 19 -23.48 13.11 -8.76
CA LEU A 19 -23.59 12.61 -10.14
C LEU A 19 -22.30 12.86 -10.93
N GLN A 20 -21.47 11.85 -11.14
CA GLN A 20 -20.16 12.01 -11.80
C GLN A 20 -20.27 12.32 -13.30
N LYS A 21 -21.34 11.84 -13.96
CA LYS A 21 -21.56 12.01 -15.40
C LYS A 21 -22.98 12.51 -15.66
N CYS A 22 -23.10 13.55 -16.46
CA CYS A 22 -24.38 14.00 -16.99
C CYS A 22 -24.89 13.04 -18.07
N LYS A 23 -26.21 12.93 -18.25
CA LYS A 23 -26.83 12.21 -19.36
C LYS A 23 -26.42 12.72 -20.75
N CYS A 24 -25.95 13.96 -20.86
CA CYS A 24 -25.39 14.50 -22.11
C CYS A 24 -23.93 14.08 -22.38
N GLY A 25 -23.34 13.21 -21.54
CA GLY A 25 -21.95 12.76 -21.67
C GLY A 25 -20.91 13.68 -21.04
N TYR A 26 -21.31 14.78 -20.40
CA TYR A 26 -20.37 15.65 -19.66
C TYR A 26 -19.95 15.02 -18.34
N SER A 27 -18.65 14.82 -18.12
CA SER A 27 -18.09 14.33 -16.85
C SER A 27 -17.78 15.50 -15.93
N PHE A 28 -18.40 15.50 -14.75
CA PHE A 28 -18.08 16.41 -13.67
C PHE A 28 -16.88 15.85 -12.92
N ILE A 29 -15.70 15.99 -13.51
CA ILE A 29 -14.44 15.54 -12.91
C ILE A 29 -14.24 16.38 -11.65
N SER A 30 -14.69 15.87 -10.51
CA SER A 30 -14.22 16.36 -9.22
C SER A 30 -12.74 15.99 -9.18
N ALA A 31 -11.86 16.99 -9.20
CA ALA A 31 -10.44 16.82 -9.00
C ALA A 31 -10.25 15.98 -7.73
N LYS A 32 -10.08 14.67 -7.90
CA LYS A 32 -9.42 13.87 -6.89
C LYS A 32 -8.05 14.52 -6.84
N LYS A 33 -7.74 15.13 -5.70
CA LYS A 33 -6.39 15.51 -5.33
C LYS A 33 -5.52 14.33 -5.74
N GLU A 34 -4.71 14.54 -6.75
CA GLU A 34 -3.78 13.56 -7.26
C GLU A 34 -2.84 13.27 -6.08
N VAL A 35 -3.08 12.14 -5.41
CA VAL A 35 -2.01 11.53 -4.65
C VAL A 35 -0.98 11.19 -5.72
N PRO A 36 0.26 11.71 -5.64
CA PRO A 36 1.25 11.48 -6.68
C PRO A 36 1.35 9.98 -6.97
N GLU A 37 1.32 9.68 -8.26
CA GLU A 37 1.37 8.37 -8.86
C GLU A 37 2.31 7.43 -8.12
N VAL A 38 1.73 6.34 -7.62
CA VAL A 38 2.45 5.06 -7.59
C VAL A 38 2.91 4.83 -9.03
N ILE A 39 4.22 4.91 -9.23
CA ILE A 39 4.91 4.75 -10.50
C ILE A 39 4.33 3.54 -11.25
N GLU A 40 3.52 3.81 -12.28
CA GLU A 40 3.20 2.83 -13.31
C GLU A 40 4.50 2.48 -14.03
N ARG A 41 5.14 1.38 -13.63
CA ARG A 41 6.11 0.73 -14.51
C ARG A 41 5.31 0.10 -15.65
N LYS A 42 5.25 0.84 -16.76
CA LYS A 42 4.70 0.40 -18.05
C LYS A 42 5.11 -1.04 -18.33
N SER A 43 4.10 -1.90 -18.37
CA SER A 43 4.12 -3.17 -19.08
C SER A 43 4.25 -2.89 -20.58
N SER A 44 5.46 -2.82 -21.10
CA SER A 44 5.72 -3.07 -22.52
C SER A 44 6.42 -4.42 -22.65
N LEU A 45 5.59 -5.42 -22.90
CA LEU A 45 5.78 -6.39 -23.97
C LEU A 45 7.21 -6.98 -24.13
N MET A 46 7.35 -8.17 -23.54
CA MET A 46 8.13 -9.35 -24.00
C MET A 46 9.66 -9.26 -24.03
N ASP A 47 10.29 -10.35 -23.55
CA ASP A 47 11.74 -10.62 -23.52
C ASP A 47 12.62 -9.94 -22.44
N LEU A 48 12.12 -9.87 -21.21
CA LEU A 48 13.01 -9.93 -20.05
C LEU A 48 12.64 -11.16 -19.25
N LYS A 49 13.56 -12.14 -19.24
CA LYS A 49 13.48 -13.39 -18.47
C LYS A 49 12.66 -13.19 -17.21
N LEU A 50 11.65 -14.03 -17.08
CA LEU A 50 11.00 -14.46 -15.86
C LEU A 50 12.09 -14.63 -14.78
N LEU A 51 12.47 -13.53 -14.11
CA LEU A 51 13.08 -13.62 -12.81
C LEU A 51 11.90 -14.09 -11.97
N ASP A 52 11.94 -15.38 -11.64
CA ASP A 52 11.18 -16.01 -10.57
C ASP A 52 11.31 -15.14 -9.32
N LEU A 53 10.56 -14.05 -9.28
CA LEU A 53 10.42 -13.21 -8.11
C LEU A 53 9.64 -14.09 -7.15
N PRO A 54 10.29 -14.58 -6.08
CA PRO A 54 9.69 -15.58 -5.24
C PRO A 54 8.39 -15.00 -4.71
N GLU A 55 7.28 -15.69 -5.02
CA GLU A 55 5.96 -15.38 -4.50
C GLU A 55 6.12 -14.97 -3.03
N HIS A 56 5.57 -13.82 -2.64
CA HIS A 56 5.61 -13.34 -1.27
C HIS A 56 4.83 -14.34 -0.40
N LYS A 57 5.49 -15.43 0.00
CA LYS A 57 4.94 -16.44 0.90
C LYS A 57 4.50 -15.68 2.14
N HIS A 58 3.28 -15.91 2.57
CA HIS A 58 2.83 -15.46 3.88
C HIS A 58 3.70 -16.16 4.93
N LEU A 59 4.81 -15.51 5.33
CA LEU A 59 5.66 -16.05 6.39
C LEU A 59 4.90 -15.99 7.69
N THR A 60 4.89 -17.11 8.40
CA THR A 60 4.43 -17.15 9.78
C THR A 60 5.33 -16.26 10.65
N PRO A 61 4.84 -15.72 11.79
CA PRO A 61 5.65 -14.88 12.68
C PRO A 61 6.98 -15.50 13.09
N LYS A 62 7.00 -16.83 13.32
CA LYS A 62 8.20 -17.62 13.63
C LYS A 62 9.18 -17.70 12.46
N GLN A 63 8.67 -17.85 11.24
CA GLN A 63 9.53 -17.86 10.04
C GLN A 63 10.14 -16.48 9.79
N HIS A 64 9.39 -15.42 10.07
CA HIS A 64 9.90 -14.06 9.97
C HIS A 64 10.99 -13.80 11.03
N ALA A 65 10.79 -14.26 12.28
CA ALA A 65 11.83 -14.20 13.31
C ALA A 65 13.13 -14.89 12.89
N LYS A 66 13.03 -16.10 12.30
CA LYS A 66 14.20 -16.81 11.75
C LYS A 66 14.89 -16.04 10.63
N ARG A 67 14.12 -15.37 9.76
CA ARG A 67 14.67 -14.51 8.70
C ARG A 67 15.39 -13.29 9.28
N ILE A 68 14.92 -12.73 10.39
CA ILE A 68 15.60 -11.63 11.07
C ILE A 68 16.96 -12.07 11.60
N LEU A 69 17.05 -13.28 12.16
CA LEU A 69 18.31 -13.87 12.61
C LEU A 69 19.26 -14.15 11.43
N ASP A 70 18.74 -14.54 10.26
CA ASP A 70 19.52 -14.78 9.03
C ASP A 70 20.22 -13.50 8.52
N TYR A 71 19.65 -12.32 8.75
CA TYR A 71 20.29 -11.04 8.40
C TYR A 71 21.53 -10.72 9.25
N GLY A 72 21.78 -11.46 10.32
CA GLY A 72 22.94 -11.33 11.20
C GLY A 72 22.62 -10.77 12.58
N LYS A 73 23.45 -11.13 13.57
CA LYS A 73 23.25 -10.82 14.99
C LYS A 73 23.13 -9.31 15.29
N GLU A 74 23.92 -8.47 14.61
CA GLU A 74 23.88 -7.00 14.82
C GLU A 74 22.53 -6.41 14.42
N LYS A 75 22.00 -6.81 13.25
CA LYS A 75 20.71 -6.33 12.75
C LYS A 75 19.56 -6.88 13.60
N ALA A 76 19.61 -8.15 13.98
CA ALA A 76 18.61 -8.74 14.86
C ALA A 76 18.60 -8.05 16.25
N SER A 77 19.76 -7.73 16.82
CA SER A 77 19.88 -7.00 18.09
C SER A 77 19.30 -5.58 17.99
N LEU A 78 19.63 -4.85 16.92
CA LEU A 78 19.07 -3.52 16.68
C LEU A 78 17.54 -3.56 16.53
N LEU A 79 17.02 -4.54 15.79
CA LEU A 79 15.58 -4.73 15.62
C LEU A 79 14.89 -5.07 16.93
N LEU A 80 15.51 -5.90 17.78
CA LEU A 80 15.02 -6.20 19.12
C LEU A 80 15.00 -4.95 20.02
N GLN A 81 16.01 -4.07 19.91
CA GLN A 81 16.01 -2.78 20.62
C GLN A 81 14.83 -1.90 20.19
N PHE A 82 14.57 -1.79 18.88
CA PHE A 82 13.40 -1.05 18.40
C PHE A 82 12.08 -1.63 18.91
N HIS A 83 11.97 -2.95 19.00
CA HIS A 83 10.83 -3.60 19.61
C HIS A 83 10.64 -3.20 21.08
N LYS A 84 11.72 -3.22 21.86
CA LYS A 84 11.73 -2.78 23.27
C LYS A 84 11.40 -1.30 23.44
N MET A 85 11.71 -0.47 22.44
CA MET A 85 11.33 0.96 22.39
C MET A 85 9.87 1.21 21.99
N GLY A 86 9.08 0.16 21.73
CA GLY A 86 7.65 0.27 21.44
C GLY A 86 7.27 0.20 19.97
N LEU A 87 8.23 0.01 19.06
CA LEU A 87 7.94 -0.30 17.65
C LEU A 87 7.54 -1.78 17.55
N ARG A 88 6.28 -2.08 17.85
CA ARG A 88 5.76 -3.45 17.78
C ARG A 88 5.44 -3.87 16.35
N TRP A 89 6.16 -4.87 15.86
CA TRP A 89 5.78 -5.59 14.64
C TRP A 89 5.02 -6.85 15.05
N SER A 90 3.70 -6.86 14.85
CA SER A 90 2.81 -7.97 15.23
C SER A 90 3.02 -9.24 14.41
N HIS A 91 3.71 -9.13 13.27
CA HIS A 91 3.99 -10.23 12.37
C HIS A 91 5.38 -10.86 12.60
N VAL A 92 6.07 -10.52 13.69
CA VAL A 92 7.35 -11.09 14.11
C VAL A 92 7.20 -11.67 15.50
N ASP A 93 7.67 -12.90 15.68
CA ASP A 93 7.77 -13.56 16.98
C ASP A 93 9.09 -13.14 17.65
N TRP A 94 9.04 -12.10 18.50
CA TRP A 94 10.25 -11.48 19.07
C TRP A 94 10.92 -12.34 20.14
N ASP A 95 10.17 -13.22 20.82
CA ASP A 95 10.73 -14.21 21.73
C ASP A 95 11.74 -15.11 21.01
N VAL A 96 11.40 -15.57 19.80
CA VAL A 96 12.30 -16.38 18.96
C VAL A 96 13.54 -15.60 18.51
N VAL A 97 13.41 -14.29 18.27
CA VAL A 97 14.56 -13.43 17.92
C VAL A 97 15.47 -13.24 19.13
N GLU A 98 14.91 -13.06 20.33
CA GLU A 98 15.66 -12.90 21.57
C GLU A 98 16.40 -14.19 21.94
N GLU A 99 15.75 -15.36 21.87
CA GLU A 99 16.39 -16.67 22.09
C GLU A 99 17.56 -16.92 21.11
N GLY A 100 17.43 -16.49 19.85
CA GLY A 100 18.48 -16.67 18.83
C GLY A 100 19.68 -15.73 18.94
N LEU A 101 19.60 -14.73 19.83
CA LEU A 101 20.66 -13.73 20.05
C LEU A 101 21.53 -14.02 21.28
N ILE A 102 21.06 -14.87 22.20
CA ILE A 102 21.81 -15.39 23.36
C ILE A 102 22.93 -16.32 22.86
#